data_AF-A0A179SC90-F1
#
_entry.id   AF-A0A179SC90-F1
#
_cell.length_a   1.000
_cell.length_b   1.000
_cell.length_c   1.000
_cell.angle_alpha   90.00
_cell.angle_beta   90.00
_cell.angle_gamma   90.00
#
_symmetry.space_group_name_H-M   'P 1'
#
loop_
_entity.id
_entity.type
_entity.pdbx_description
1 polymer ?
#
loop_
_entity_poly.entity_id
_entity_poly.type
_entity_poly.pdbx_seq_one_letter_code
_entity_poly.pdbx_strand_id
1 'polypeptide(L)'
;MAVPAWRGWLRLLPLVALVAVSLGLLFGGITRWFSVDQLLASRAYAKAWVADGFWRAYACAYLAYVGTVIVSLPVSVVMTTLCGFLFGPVLGALVSICAATTGAVVVFSIGRTAAGEVLLRRAGSRLGRLAEGFRRDAFSYVMVLRLLPVFPFWMTNLAPAIFGVRLRTFALATLIGISPGAFIYASAGAGVETVVAAHQAAKEACLVAGGIACDAALSLRAVVTPQLVATLLGLGVLALLPVAWRRWRGRPR
;
A
#
# COMPACT_ATOMS: atom_id res chain seq x y z
N MET A 1 21.35 -27.14 26.83
CA MET A 1 21.86 -27.25 25.44
C MET A 1 21.65 -25.92 24.72
N ALA A 2 22.71 -25.13 24.55
CA ALA A 2 22.65 -23.82 23.90
C ALA A 2 22.39 -23.98 22.40
N VAL A 3 21.28 -23.41 21.91
CA VAL A 3 21.00 -23.38 20.47
C VAL A 3 22.07 -22.50 19.81
N PRO A 4 22.83 -23.00 18.82
CA PRO A 4 23.95 -22.26 18.28
C PRO A 4 23.46 -21.01 17.50
N ALA A 5 24.12 -19.87 17.74
CA ALA A 5 23.68 -18.54 17.31
C ALA A 5 23.41 -18.40 15.80
N TRP A 6 24.03 -19.25 14.96
CA TRP A 6 23.81 -19.27 13.50
C TRP A 6 22.38 -19.66 13.09
N ARG A 7 21.67 -20.48 13.88
CA ARG A 7 20.25 -20.81 13.64
C ARG A 7 19.32 -19.61 13.88
N GLY A 8 19.78 -18.58 14.60
CA GLY A 8 19.07 -17.31 14.74
C GLY A 8 19.09 -16.48 13.45
N TRP A 9 20.21 -16.50 12.72
CA TRP A 9 20.39 -15.79 11.45
C TRP A 9 19.59 -16.43 10.31
N LEU A 10 19.49 -17.77 10.30
CA LEU A 10 18.60 -18.49 9.38
C LEU A 10 17.12 -18.12 9.55
N ARG A 11 16.68 -17.67 10.73
CA ARG A 11 15.30 -17.17 10.95
C ARG A 11 15.08 -15.76 10.39
N LEU A 12 16.16 -15.01 10.18
CA LEU A 12 16.13 -13.68 9.58
C LEU A 12 16.22 -13.75 8.05
N LEU A 13 16.62 -14.88 7.46
CA LEU A 13 16.64 -15.08 6.00
C LEU A 13 15.34 -14.71 5.28
N PRO A 14 14.14 -15.17 5.68
CA PRO A 14 12.90 -14.75 5.03
C PRO A 14 12.66 -13.24 5.17
N LEU A 15 13.09 -12.64 6.27
CA LEU A 15 13.04 -11.19 6.49
C LEU A 15 13.96 -10.43 5.54
N VAL A 16 15.21 -10.89 5.42
CA VAL A 16 16.25 -10.28 4.60
C VAL A 16 15.93 -10.47 3.12
N ALA A 17 15.44 -11.65 2.73
CA ALA A 17 14.94 -11.90 1.38
C ALA A 17 13.75 -10.99 1.05
N LEU A 18 12.79 -10.82 1.97
CA LEU A 18 11.68 -9.90 1.77
C LEU A 18 12.15 -8.45 1.65
N VAL A 19 13.08 -8.00 2.49
CA VAL A 19 13.68 -6.65 2.43
C VAL A 19 14.47 -6.45 1.14
N ALA A 20 15.25 -7.44 0.71
CA ALA A 20 16.02 -7.40 -0.53
C ALA A 20 15.10 -7.39 -1.76
N VAL A 21 14.00 -8.15 -1.76
CA VAL A 21 12.96 -8.08 -2.80
C VAL A 21 12.25 -6.73 -2.76
N SER A 22 11.95 -6.20 -1.57
CA SER A 22 11.32 -4.88 -1.39
C SER A 22 12.18 -3.76 -1.97
N LEU A 23 13.48 -3.74 -1.61
CA LEU A 23 14.46 -2.80 -2.10
C LEU A 23 14.74 -3.03 -3.58
N GLY A 24 14.83 -4.28 -4.03
CA GLY A 24 14.99 -4.64 -5.44
C GLY A 24 13.84 -4.18 -6.31
N LEU A 25 12.59 -4.23 -5.81
CA LEU A 25 11.42 -3.69 -6.53
C LEU A 25 11.40 -2.16 -6.52
N LEU A 26 11.80 -1.51 -5.43
CA LEU A 26 11.89 -0.05 -5.31
C LEU A 26 13.01 0.55 -6.18
N PHE A 27 14.20 -0.07 -6.19
CA PHE A 27 15.39 0.42 -6.87
C PHE A 27 15.62 -0.22 -8.26
N GLY A 28 15.00 -1.36 -8.54
CA GLY A 28 15.12 -2.08 -9.82
C GLY A 28 14.33 -1.48 -10.98
N GLY A 29 13.80 -0.27 -10.80
CA GLY A 29 13.15 0.47 -11.88
C GLY A 29 11.74 -0.01 -12.20
N ILE A 30 10.93 -0.39 -11.21
CA ILE A 30 9.48 -0.61 -11.43
C ILE A 30 8.81 0.64 -12.01
N THR A 31 9.38 1.83 -11.77
CA THR A 31 9.00 3.09 -12.42
C THR A 31 9.20 3.09 -13.94
N ARG A 32 10.12 2.27 -14.48
CA ARG A 32 10.30 2.08 -15.94
C ARG A 32 9.28 1.12 -16.54
N TRP A 33 8.73 0.18 -15.76
CA TRP A 33 7.61 -0.68 -16.18
C TRP A 33 6.28 0.08 -16.23
N PHE A 34 6.18 1.20 -15.51
CA PHE A 34 5.06 2.15 -15.58
C PHE A 34 5.34 3.29 -16.57
N SER A 35 5.94 3.00 -17.75
CA SER A 35 5.97 4.00 -18.83
C SER A 35 4.53 4.29 -19.26
N VAL A 36 4.21 5.57 -19.41
CA VAL A 36 2.87 6.05 -19.80
C VAL A 36 2.43 5.37 -21.11
N ASP A 37 3.37 5.09 -22.01
CA ASP A 37 3.15 4.41 -23.28
C ASP A 37 2.74 2.94 -23.14
N GLN A 38 3.33 2.20 -22.19
CA GLN A 38 2.94 0.80 -21.92
C GLN A 38 1.59 0.70 -21.22
N LEU A 39 1.27 1.66 -20.35
CA LEU A 39 -0.06 1.81 -19.75
C LEU A 39 -1.11 2.13 -20.81
N LEU A 40 -0.80 3.01 -21.75
CA LEU A 40 -1.63 3.34 -22.91
C LEU A 40 -1.90 2.11 -23.79
N ALA A 41 -0.87 1.33 -24.11
CA ALA A 41 -0.99 0.10 -24.90
C ALA A 41 -1.83 -0.98 -24.18
N SER A 42 -1.70 -1.09 -22.86
CA SER A 42 -2.40 -2.09 -22.06
C SER A 42 -3.79 -1.64 -21.57
N ARG A 43 -4.11 -0.34 -21.68
CA ARG A 43 -5.38 0.26 -21.21
C ARG A 43 -6.59 -0.33 -21.92
N ALA A 44 -6.54 -0.41 -23.26
CA ALA A 44 -7.65 -0.94 -24.06
C ALA A 44 -7.94 -2.40 -23.67
N TYR A 45 -6.89 -3.21 -23.52
CA TYR A 45 -7.01 -4.60 -23.08
C TYR A 45 -7.57 -4.72 -21.66
N ALA A 46 -7.05 -3.93 -20.71
CA ALA A 46 -7.51 -3.96 -19.33
C ALA A 46 -8.99 -3.54 -19.19
N LYS A 47 -9.42 -2.49 -19.91
CA LYS A 47 -10.82 -2.06 -19.91
C LYS A 47 -11.73 -3.05 -20.62
N ALA A 48 -11.31 -3.61 -21.75
CA ALA A 48 -12.04 -4.67 -22.43
C ALA A 48 -12.23 -5.89 -21.52
N TRP A 49 -11.20 -6.27 -20.76
CA TRP A 49 -11.29 -7.37 -19.79
C TRP A 49 -12.27 -7.11 -18.64
N VAL A 50 -12.34 -5.86 -18.14
CA VAL A 50 -13.37 -5.47 -17.15
C VAL A 50 -14.76 -5.45 -17.78
N ALA A 51 -14.90 -4.97 -19.02
CA ALA A 51 -16.16 -4.89 -19.73
C ALA A 51 -16.73 -6.28 -20.07
N ASP A 52 -15.87 -7.24 -20.43
CA ASP A 52 -16.24 -8.62 -20.73
C ASP A 52 -16.76 -9.39 -19.49
N GLY A 53 -16.43 -8.91 -18.28
CA GLY A 53 -16.94 -9.54 -17.06
C GLY A 53 -16.51 -8.82 -15.81
N PHE A 54 -17.29 -7.80 -15.42
CA PHE A 54 -16.97 -6.94 -14.27
C PHE A 54 -16.71 -7.73 -12.99
N TRP A 55 -17.58 -8.68 -12.64
CA TRP A 55 -17.44 -9.46 -11.42
C TRP A 55 -16.26 -10.43 -11.44
N ARG A 56 -15.92 -10.98 -12.61
CA ARG A 56 -14.73 -11.81 -12.78
C ARG A 56 -13.47 -10.97 -12.58
N ALA A 57 -13.41 -9.79 -13.21
CA ALA A 57 -12.30 -8.86 -13.05
C ALA A 57 -12.14 -8.40 -11.60
N TYR A 58 -13.25 -8.04 -10.95
CA TYR A 58 -13.30 -7.65 -9.55
C TYR A 58 -12.77 -8.75 -8.64
N ALA A 59 -13.26 -9.99 -8.79
CA ALA A 59 -12.82 -11.13 -7.99
C ALA A 59 -11.33 -11.45 -8.20
N CYS A 60 -10.85 -11.42 -9.45
CA CYS A 60 -9.44 -11.64 -9.76
C CYS A 60 -8.54 -10.57 -9.12
N ALA A 61 -8.89 -9.28 -9.25
CA ALA A 61 -8.14 -8.19 -8.64
C ALA A 61 -8.13 -8.29 -7.10
N TYR A 62 -9.28 -8.60 -6.51
CA TYR A 62 -9.41 -8.81 -5.06
C TYR A 62 -8.52 -9.96 -4.57
N LEU A 63 -8.62 -11.14 -5.20
CA LEU A 63 -7.85 -12.32 -4.82
C LEU A 63 -6.34 -12.14 -5.03
N ALA A 64 -5.94 -11.51 -6.13
CA ALA A 64 -4.55 -11.18 -6.40
C ALA A 64 -3.99 -10.28 -5.28
N TYR A 65 -4.70 -9.22 -4.92
CA TYR A 65 -4.27 -8.33 -3.85
C TYR A 65 -4.21 -9.07 -2.50
N VAL A 66 -5.25 -9.83 -2.12
CA VAL A 66 -5.20 -10.70 -0.92
C VAL A 66 -3.93 -11.56 -0.91
N GLY A 67 -3.61 -12.21 -2.03
CA GLY A 67 -2.41 -13.03 -2.19
C GLY A 67 -1.11 -12.25 -1.95
N THR A 68 -0.98 -11.05 -2.53
CA THR A 68 0.21 -10.20 -2.31
C THR A 68 0.39 -9.85 -0.82
N VAL A 69 -0.70 -9.60 -0.10
CA VAL A 69 -0.65 -9.28 1.33
C VAL A 69 -0.28 -10.52 2.15
N ILE A 70 -0.79 -11.69 1.80
CA ILE A 70 -0.45 -12.96 2.46
C ILE A 70 1.04 -13.25 2.35
N VAL A 71 1.61 -13.07 1.16
CA VAL A 71 3.06 -13.23 0.90
C VAL A 71 3.88 -12.05 1.47
N SER A 72 3.22 -11.06 2.08
CA SER A 72 3.83 -9.87 2.68
C SER A 72 4.65 -9.01 1.70
N LEU A 73 4.26 -9.01 0.42
CA LEU A 73 4.91 -8.19 -0.61
C LEU A 73 4.58 -6.70 -0.39
N PRO A 74 5.57 -5.79 -0.44
CA PRO A 74 5.38 -4.35 -0.23
C PRO A 74 4.79 -3.64 -1.47
N VAL A 75 3.81 -4.25 -2.13
CA VAL A 75 3.24 -3.78 -3.41
C VAL A 75 1.86 -3.15 -3.24
N SER A 76 1.46 -2.83 -2.01
CA SER A 76 0.12 -2.31 -1.68
C SER A 76 -0.22 -1.03 -2.44
N VAL A 77 0.74 -0.10 -2.57
CA VAL A 77 0.56 1.15 -3.33
C VAL A 77 0.26 0.83 -4.81
N VAL A 78 1.05 -0.05 -5.41
CA VAL A 78 0.89 -0.44 -6.83
C VAL A 78 -0.45 -1.13 -7.05
N MET A 79 -0.82 -2.09 -6.20
CA MET A 79 -2.10 -2.80 -6.29
C MET A 79 -3.30 -1.85 -6.10
N THR A 80 -3.20 -0.89 -5.18
CA THR A 80 -4.25 0.09 -4.93
C THR A 80 -4.44 1.03 -6.12
N THR A 81 -3.33 1.53 -6.68
CA THR A 81 -3.36 2.36 -7.89
C THR A 81 -3.96 1.59 -9.07
N LEU A 82 -3.59 0.31 -9.24
CA LEU A 82 -4.15 -0.55 -10.29
C LEU A 82 -5.66 -0.76 -10.11
N CYS A 83 -6.13 -1.00 -8.89
CA CYS A 83 -7.56 -1.10 -8.61
C CYS A 83 -8.30 0.21 -8.94
N GLY A 84 -7.70 1.37 -8.63
CA GLY A 84 -8.21 2.68 -9.01
C GLY A 84 -8.31 2.89 -10.52
N PHE A 85 -7.29 2.43 -11.27
CA PHE A 85 -7.27 2.47 -12.73
C PHE A 85 -8.38 1.59 -13.36
N LEU A 86 -8.57 0.38 -12.83
CA LEU A 86 -9.55 -0.57 -13.35
C LEU A 86 -10.99 -0.15 -13.03
N PHE A 87 -11.27 0.14 -11.76
CA PHE A 87 -12.63 0.28 -11.21
C PHE A 87 -13.02 1.71 -10.84
N GLY A 88 -12.10 2.68 -11.00
CA GLY A 88 -12.31 4.07 -10.59
C GLY A 88 -11.94 4.33 -9.11
N PRO A 89 -12.03 5.58 -8.66
CA PRO A 89 -11.47 6.01 -7.38
C PRO A 89 -12.17 5.37 -6.18
N VAL A 90 -13.50 5.27 -6.20
CA VAL A 90 -14.29 4.76 -5.07
C VAL A 90 -14.26 3.24 -5.02
N LEU A 91 -14.69 2.56 -6.08
CA LEU A 91 -14.71 1.09 -6.11
C LEU A 91 -13.30 0.51 -6.02
N GLY A 92 -12.31 1.14 -6.66
CA GLY A 92 -10.91 0.74 -6.55
C GLY A 92 -10.37 0.86 -5.12
N ALA A 93 -10.73 1.94 -4.41
CA ALA A 93 -10.38 2.08 -2.98
C ALA A 93 -11.08 1.02 -2.13
N LEU A 94 -12.37 0.79 -2.33
CA LEU A 94 -13.13 -0.21 -1.55
C LEU A 94 -12.59 -1.63 -1.75
N VAL A 95 -12.32 -2.04 -3.00
CA VAL A 95 -11.64 -3.32 -3.31
C VAL A 95 -10.33 -3.42 -2.57
N SER A 96 -9.51 -2.37 -2.63
CA SER A 96 -8.19 -2.34 -2.04
C SER A 96 -8.23 -2.45 -0.52
N ILE A 97 -9.13 -1.70 0.12
CA ILE A 97 -9.33 -1.72 1.57
C ILE A 97 -9.77 -3.12 2.01
N CYS A 98 -10.78 -3.69 1.34
CA CYS A 98 -11.30 -5.01 1.67
C CYS A 98 -10.24 -6.11 1.44
N ALA A 99 -9.57 -6.11 0.28
CA ALA A 99 -8.57 -7.11 -0.05
C ALA A 99 -7.36 -7.05 0.90
N ALA A 100 -6.83 -5.86 1.15
CA ALA A 100 -5.70 -5.68 2.05
C ALA A 100 -6.05 -6.05 3.49
N THR A 101 -7.26 -5.70 3.96
CA THR A 101 -7.73 -6.07 5.31
C THR A 101 -7.91 -7.58 5.43
N THR A 102 -8.51 -8.24 4.43
CA THR A 102 -8.68 -9.70 4.41
C THR A 102 -7.33 -10.42 4.43
N GLY A 103 -6.39 -10.03 3.56
CA GLY A 103 -5.04 -10.60 3.58
C GLY A 103 -4.32 -10.38 4.92
N ALA A 104 -4.45 -9.19 5.50
CA ALA A 104 -3.85 -8.88 6.80
C ALA A 104 -4.47 -9.72 7.93
N VAL A 105 -5.78 -9.94 7.92
CA VAL A 105 -6.50 -10.80 8.88
C VAL A 105 -6.05 -12.26 8.75
N VAL A 106 -5.84 -12.76 7.54
CA VAL A 106 -5.30 -14.12 7.32
C VAL A 106 -3.90 -14.23 7.92
N VAL A 107 -2.98 -13.32 7.58
CA VAL A 107 -1.60 -13.32 8.11
C VAL A 107 -1.60 -13.18 9.64
N PHE A 108 -2.43 -12.29 10.18
CA PHE A 108 -2.58 -12.12 11.62
C PHE A 108 -3.04 -13.41 12.29
N SER A 109 -4.01 -14.11 11.70
CA SER A 109 -4.55 -15.36 12.25
C SER A 109 -3.51 -16.48 12.24
N ILE A 110 -2.74 -16.60 11.15
CA ILE A 110 -1.60 -17.53 11.04
C ILE A 110 -0.53 -17.19 12.09
N GLY A 111 -0.17 -15.92 12.23
CA GLY A 111 0.81 -15.48 13.23
C GLY A 111 0.38 -15.74 14.66
N ARG A 112 -0.92 -15.59 14.93
CA ARG A 112 -1.50 -15.85 16.25
C ARG A 112 -1.46 -17.33 16.63
N THR A 113 -1.75 -18.23 15.69
CA THR A 113 -1.70 -19.69 15.94
C THR A 113 -0.27 -20.24 15.95
N ALA A 114 0.62 -19.73 15.11
CA ALA A 114 1.99 -20.26 14.98
C ALA A 114 3.00 -19.68 16.00
N ALA A 115 2.82 -18.43 16.45
CA ALA A 115 3.86 -17.72 17.21
C ALA A 115 3.43 -17.22 18.60
N GLY A 116 2.12 -17.04 18.86
CA GLY A 116 1.63 -16.33 20.04
C GLY A 116 2.10 -16.92 21.37
N GLU A 117 1.86 -18.21 21.60
CA GLU A 117 2.21 -18.83 22.89
C GLU A 117 3.71 -19.08 23.08
N VAL A 118 4.43 -19.43 22.01
CA VAL A 118 5.84 -19.82 22.08
C VAL A 118 6.75 -18.60 22.21
N LEU A 119 6.43 -17.49 21.55
CA LEU A 119 7.22 -16.26 21.69
C LEU A 119 6.95 -15.55 23.02
N LEU A 120 5.70 -15.44 23.47
CA LEU A 120 5.39 -14.78 24.75
C LEU A 120 6.00 -15.52 25.95
N ARG A 121 6.06 -16.86 25.93
CA ARG A 121 6.72 -17.66 26.97
C ARG A 121 8.26 -17.51 26.97
N ARG A 122 8.88 -17.20 25.83
CA ARG A 122 10.35 -16.98 25.71
C ARG A 122 10.75 -15.51 25.80
N ALA A 123 9.80 -14.60 25.65
CA ALA A 123 10.01 -13.17 25.67
C ALA A 123 10.13 -12.69 27.12
N GLY A 124 11.34 -12.34 27.55
CA GLY A 124 11.61 -11.85 28.91
C GLY A 124 10.81 -10.60 29.30
N SER A 125 10.99 -10.13 30.54
CA SER A 125 10.19 -9.08 31.18
C SER A 125 10.09 -7.74 30.43
N ARG A 126 11.04 -7.44 29.51
CA ARG A 126 11.02 -6.24 28.66
C ARG A 126 10.04 -6.33 27.50
N LEU A 127 9.98 -7.47 26.79
CA LEU A 127 9.01 -7.67 25.71
C LEU A 127 7.59 -7.83 26.26
N GLY A 128 7.43 -8.43 27.44
CA GLY A 128 6.13 -8.50 28.12
C GLY A 128 5.55 -7.11 28.42
N ARG A 129 6.38 -6.18 28.91
CA ARG A 129 5.98 -4.78 29.11
C ARG A 129 5.64 -4.05 27.80
N LEU A 130 6.40 -4.29 26.73
CA LEU A 130 6.10 -3.71 25.42
C LEU A 130 4.79 -4.26 24.84
N ALA A 131 4.56 -5.57 24.96
CA ALA A 131 3.32 -6.21 24.52
C ALA A 131 2.11 -5.69 25.31
N GLU A 132 2.26 -5.44 26.62
CA GLU A 132 1.20 -4.87 27.45
C GLU A 132 0.84 -3.44 27.04
N GLY A 133 1.86 -2.59 26.80
CA GLY A 133 1.65 -1.25 26.25
C GLY A 133 0.96 -1.29 24.88
N PHE A 134 1.39 -2.21 24.01
CA PHE A 134 0.77 -2.40 22.70
C PHE A 134 -0.68 -2.88 22.80
N ARG A 135 -1.02 -3.73 23.77
CA ARG A 135 -2.41 -4.19 23.99
C ARG A 135 -3.31 -3.08 24.50
N ARG A 136 -2.82 -2.23 25.41
CA ARG A 136 -3.60 -1.15 26.04
C ARG A 136 -4.13 -0.16 25.00
N ASP A 137 -3.29 0.22 24.04
CA ASP A 137 -3.62 1.19 22.98
C ASP A 137 -3.57 0.59 21.56
N ALA A 138 -3.88 -0.70 21.45
CA ALA A 138 -3.67 -1.49 20.22
C ALA A 138 -4.28 -0.87 18.96
N PHE A 139 -5.45 -0.27 19.09
CA PHE A 139 -6.13 0.39 17.98
C PHE A 139 -5.30 1.56 17.43
N SER A 140 -4.84 2.45 18.31
CA SER A 140 -4.02 3.61 17.97
C SER A 140 -2.66 3.18 17.39
N TYR A 141 -2.02 2.17 18.01
CA TYR A 141 -0.75 1.65 17.50
C TYR A 141 -0.89 1.07 16.09
N VAL A 142 -1.89 0.22 15.84
CA VAL A 142 -2.12 -0.37 14.52
C VAL A 142 -2.45 0.73 13.50
N MET A 143 -3.26 1.72 13.87
CA MET A 143 -3.57 2.83 12.97
C MET A 143 -2.32 3.62 12.58
N VAL A 144 -1.43 3.93 13.52
CA VAL A 144 -0.15 4.60 13.26
C VAL A 144 0.74 3.75 12.35
N LEU A 145 0.80 2.43 12.58
CA LEU A 145 1.56 1.50 11.72
C LEU A 145 1.03 1.46 10.28
N ARG A 146 -0.27 1.71 10.05
CA ARG A 146 -0.88 1.75 8.71
C ARG A 146 -0.73 3.09 8.01
N LEU A 147 -0.81 4.19 8.76
CA LEU A 147 -0.67 5.53 8.22
C LEU A 147 0.78 5.90 7.90
N LEU A 148 1.73 5.38 8.69
CA LEU A 148 3.15 5.65 8.52
C LEU A 148 3.87 4.45 7.88
N PRO A 149 4.26 4.50 6.60
CA PRO A 149 4.96 3.42 5.91
C PRO A 149 6.45 3.33 6.31
N VAL A 150 6.78 3.60 7.57
CA VAL A 150 8.16 3.54 8.11
C VAL A 150 8.54 2.12 8.52
N PHE A 151 7.54 1.25 8.67
CA PHE A 151 7.70 -0.07 9.25
C PHE A 151 7.66 -1.15 8.17
N PRO A 152 8.50 -2.19 8.24
CA PRO A 152 8.45 -3.32 7.31
C PRO A 152 7.06 -3.95 7.24
N PHE A 153 6.61 -4.29 6.03
CA PHE A 153 5.23 -4.75 5.79
C PHE A 153 4.86 -6.00 6.63
N TRP A 154 5.77 -6.98 6.70
CA TRP A 154 5.60 -8.18 7.53
C TRP A 154 5.41 -7.82 9.02
N MET A 155 6.10 -6.79 9.52
CA MET A 155 6.04 -6.38 10.93
C MET A 155 4.69 -5.77 11.25
N THR A 156 4.14 -4.94 10.35
CA THR A 156 2.82 -4.33 10.54
C THR A 156 1.68 -5.35 10.58
N ASN A 157 1.86 -6.52 9.96
CA ASN A 157 0.86 -7.60 9.95
C ASN A 157 1.06 -8.61 11.10
N LEU A 158 2.32 -8.96 11.41
CA LEU A 158 2.64 -10.04 12.34
C LEU A 158 2.86 -9.57 13.79
N ALA A 159 3.39 -8.36 13.99
CA ALA A 159 3.64 -7.85 15.35
C ALA A 159 2.36 -7.73 16.20
N PRO A 160 1.23 -7.22 15.67
CA PRO A 160 -0.03 -7.20 16.44
C PRO A 160 -0.52 -8.61 16.82
N ALA A 161 -0.25 -9.63 15.99
CA ALA A 161 -0.60 -11.01 16.29
C ALA A 161 0.26 -11.57 17.43
N ILE A 162 1.57 -11.31 17.39
CA ILE A 162 2.53 -11.74 18.43
C ILE A 162 2.24 -11.07 19.78
N PHE A 163 1.86 -9.80 19.79
CA PHE A 163 1.53 -9.07 21.02
C PHE A 163 0.15 -9.40 21.60
N GLY A 164 -0.62 -10.26 20.93
CA GLY A 164 -1.91 -10.74 21.43
C GLY A 164 -3.03 -9.70 21.32
N VAL A 165 -3.00 -8.86 20.28
CA VAL A 165 -4.10 -7.93 19.98
C VAL A 165 -5.37 -8.73 19.67
N ARG A 166 -6.55 -8.16 19.95
CA ARG A 166 -7.82 -8.78 19.55
C ARG A 166 -8.00 -8.63 18.03
N LEU A 167 -8.38 -9.72 17.35
CA LEU A 167 -8.55 -9.73 15.89
C LEU A 167 -9.49 -8.60 15.41
N ARG A 168 -10.61 -8.39 16.11
CA ARG A 168 -11.57 -7.32 15.79
C ARG A 168 -10.92 -5.93 15.83
N THR A 169 -10.12 -5.65 16.86
CA THR A 169 -9.40 -4.38 17.01
C THR A 169 -8.38 -4.19 15.88
N PHE A 170 -7.63 -5.24 15.54
CA PHE A 170 -6.66 -5.20 14.45
C PHE A 170 -7.33 -4.98 13.09
N ALA A 171 -8.43 -5.69 12.81
CA ALA A 171 -9.16 -5.59 11.55
C ALA A 171 -9.77 -4.20 11.35
N LEU A 172 -10.46 -3.66 12.36
CA LEU A 172 -11.05 -2.32 12.31
C LEU A 172 -9.97 -1.23 12.20
N ALA A 173 -8.91 -1.32 12.99
CA ALA A 173 -7.81 -0.37 12.91
C ALA A 173 -7.11 -0.41 11.54
N THR A 174 -6.98 -1.60 10.95
CA THR A 174 -6.41 -1.76 9.60
C THR A 174 -7.33 -1.14 8.55
N LEU A 175 -8.62 -1.48 8.57
CA LEU A 175 -9.62 -0.97 7.63
C LEU A 175 -9.66 0.55 7.64
N ILE A 176 -9.73 1.17 8.82
CA ILE A 176 -9.76 2.63 8.97
C ILE A 176 -8.39 3.24 8.61
N GLY A 177 -7.29 2.64 9.09
CA GLY A 177 -5.95 3.18 8.92
C GLY A 177 -5.47 3.20 7.47
N ILE A 178 -5.87 2.23 6.65
CA ILE A 178 -5.50 2.20 5.22
C ILE A 178 -6.45 3.03 4.34
N SER A 179 -7.66 3.34 4.82
CA SER A 179 -8.70 4.00 4.02
C SER A 179 -8.24 5.33 3.38
N PRO A 180 -7.63 6.29 4.11
CA PRO A 180 -7.23 7.56 3.51
C PRO A 180 -6.20 7.38 2.39
N GLY A 181 -5.19 6.54 2.61
CA GLY A 181 -4.19 6.21 1.59
C GLY A 181 -4.83 5.49 0.40
N ALA A 182 -5.78 4.59 0.65
CA ALA A 182 -6.47 3.84 -0.40
C ALA A 182 -7.23 4.75 -1.35
N PHE A 183 -7.99 5.71 -0.84
CA PHE A 183 -8.71 6.68 -1.68
C PHE A 183 -7.76 7.58 -2.47
N ILE A 184 -6.66 8.00 -1.87
CA ILE A 184 -5.65 8.84 -2.55
C ILE A 184 -5.00 8.07 -3.70
N TYR A 185 -4.49 6.86 -3.46
CA TYR A 185 -3.81 6.08 -4.49
C TYR A 185 -4.78 5.55 -5.56
N ALA A 186 -6.00 5.18 -5.17
CA ALA A 186 -7.03 4.81 -6.14
C ALA A 186 -7.45 6.00 -7.00
N SER A 187 -7.52 7.21 -6.43
CA SER A 187 -7.76 8.44 -7.20
C SER A 187 -6.61 8.77 -8.13
N ALA A 188 -5.36 8.56 -7.71
CA ALA A 188 -4.20 8.68 -8.58
C ALA A 188 -4.29 7.71 -9.78
N GLY A 189 -4.66 6.45 -9.53
CA GLY A 189 -4.86 5.44 -10.56
C GLY A 189 -5.99 5.77 -11.53
N ALA A 190 -7.12 6.27 -11.02
CA ALA A 190 -8.23 6.72 -11.86
C ALA A 190 -7.87 7.99 -12.67
N GLY A 191 -7.05 8.87 -12.10
CA GLY A 191 -6.58 10.10 -12.72
C GLY A 191 -5.66 9.89 -13.92
N VAL A 192 -5.06 8.70 -14.06
CA VAL A 192 -4.26 8.32 -15.24
C VAL A 192 -5.03 8.57 -16.54
N GLU A 193 -6.35 8.33 -16.57
CA GLU A 193 -7.22 8.62 -17.71
C GLU A 193 -7.15 10.09 -18.15
N THR A 194 -7.22 11.02 -17.19
CA THR A 194 -7.18 12.46 -17.47
C THR A 194 -5.81 12.93 -17.96
N VAL A 195 -4.74 12.36 -17.38
CA VAL A 195 -3.37 12.66 -17.78
C VAL A 195 -3.08 12.12 -19.18
N VAL A 196 -3.56 10.92 -19.48
CA VAL A 196 -3.45 10.29 -20.80
C VAL A 196 -4.21 11.08 -21.86
N ALA A 197 -5.46 11.45 -21.60
CA ALA A 197 -6.26 12.25 -22.54
C ALA A 197 -5.63 13.62 -22.81
N ALA A 198 -5.12 14.29 -21.78
CA ALA A 198 -4.40 15.55 -21.92
C ALA A 198 -3.10 15.40 -22.74
N HIS A 199 -2.38 14.29 -22.54
CA HIS A 199 -1.17 13.97 -23.29
C HIS A 199 -1.47 13.69 -24.77
N GLN A 200 -2.52 12.92 -25.07
CA GLN A 200 -2.95 12.65 -26.44
C GLN A 200 -3.39 13.92 -27.17
N ALA A 201 -4.22 14.75 -26.53
CA ALA A 201 -4.66 16.03 -27.09
C ALA A 201 -3.48 16.98 -27.35
N ALA A 202 -2.50 17.03 -26.44
CA ALA A 202 -1.28 17.84 -26.62
C ALA A 202 -0.40 17.31 -27.75
N LYS A 203 -0.28 15.98 -27.90
CA LYS A 203 0.46 15.34 -28.99
C LYS A 203 -0.20 15.62 -30.34
N GLU A 204 -1.52 15.47 -30.44
CA GLU A 204 -2.29 15.80 -31.65
C GLU A 204 -2.13 17.28 -32.03
N ALA A 205 -2.23 18.20 -31.08
CA ALA A 205 -2.03 19.62 -31.32
C ALA A 205 -0.60 19.93 -31.83
N CYS A 206 0.41 19.26 -31.28
CA CYS A 206 1.80 19.41 -31.75
C CYS A 206 2.01 18.85 -33.16
N LEU A 207 1.40 17.70 -33.48
CA LEU A 207 1.47 17.10 -34.82
C LEU A 207 0.79 17.99 -35.87
N VAL A 208 -0.36 18.58 -35.53
CA VAL A 208 -1.07 19.55 -36.40
C VAL A 208 -0.26 20.84 -36.58
N ALA A 209 0.50 21.26 -35.57
CA ALA A 209 1.39 22.42 -35.64
C ALA A 209 2.71 22.15 -36.40
N GLY A 210 2.94 20.93 -36.92
CA GLY A 210 4.16 20.56 -37.65
C GLY A 210 5.40 20.35 -36.77
N GLY A 211 5.21 20.10 -35.47
CA GLY A 211 6.30 19.86 -34.54
C GLY A 211 7.02 18.53 -34.80
N ILE A 212 8.35 18.55 -34.79
CA ILE A 212 9.21 17.39 -35.12
C ILE A 212 9.59 16.55 -33.89
N ALA A 213 9.24 17.02 -32.67
CA ALA A 213 9.60 16.39 -31.40
C ALA A 213 8.41 16.34 -30.42
N CYS A 214 7.23 15.93 -30.93
CA CYS A 214 5.98 15.91 -30.15
C CYS A 214 5.94 14.87 -29.03
N ASP A 215 6.86 13.90 -29.03
CA ASP A 215 7.04 12.95 -27.91
C ASP A 215 7.89 13.52 -26.77
N ALA A 216 8.69 14.57 -27.02
CA ALA A 216 9.64 15.14 -26.06
C ALA A 216 9.18 16.49 -25.46
N ALA A 217 8.20 17.15 -26.08
CA ALA A 217 7.75 18.49 -25.68
C ALA A 217 6.46 18.45 -24.84
N LEU A 218 6.43 17.68 -23.74
CA LEU A 218 5.39 17.89 -22.74
C LEU A 218 5.78 19.06 -21.84
N SER A 219 5.12 20.19 -22.06
CA SER A 219 5.17 21.28 -21.08
C SER A 219 4.66 20.76 -19.73
N LEU A 220 5.42 21.01 -18.66
CA LEU A 220 5.06 20.68 -17.26
C LEU A 220 3.63 21.09 -16.88
N ARG A 221 3.05 22.08 -17.58
CA ARG A 221 1.67 22.54 -17.40
C ARG A 221 0.60 21.53 -17.85
N ALA A 222 0.88 20.64 -18.80
CA ALA A 222 -0.07 19.63 -19.26
C ALA A 222 -0.19 18.44 -18.29
N VAL A 223 0.85 18.19 -17.48
CA VAL A 223 0.89 17.10 -16.50
C VAL A 223 0.29 17.54 -15.15
N VAL A 224 0.36 18.82 -14.82
CA VAL A 224 -0.21 19.38 -13.58
C VAL A 224 -1.73 19.56 -13.74
N THR A 225 -2.46 18.44 -13.68
CA THR A 225 -3.93 18.47 -13.63
C THR A 225 -4.41 18.89 -12.24
N PRO A 226 -5.58 19.55 -12.11
CA PRO A 226 -6.17 19.89 -10.82
C PRO A 226 -6.36 18.64 -9.92
N GLN A 227 -6.68 17.50 -10.51
CA GLN A 227 -6.74 16.21 -9.81
C GLN A 227 -5.38 15.77 -9.29
N LEU A 228 -4.29 15.89 -10.06
CA LEU A 228 -2.95 15.54 -9.60
C LEU A 228 -2.52 16.45 -8.44
N VAL A 229 -2.77 17.75 -8.55
CA VAL A 229 -2.51 18.72 -7.46
C VAL A 229 -3.34 18.38 -6.23
N ALA A 230 -4.63 18.10 -6.36
CA ALA A 230 -5.48 17.70 -5.24
C ALA A 230 -5.00 16.40 -4.58
N THR A 231 -4.52 15.44 -5.37
CA THR A 231 -3.98 14.17 -4.87
C THR A 231 -2.66 14.39 -4.13
N LEU A 232 -1.76 15.22 -4.67
CA LEU A 232 -0.50 15.59 -4.05
C LEU A 232 -0.70 16.41 -2.77
N LEU A 233 -1.65 17.36 -2.77
CA LEU A 233 -2.06 18.11 -1.59
C LEU A 233 -2.68 17.18 -0.54
N GLY A 234 -3.54 16.24 -0.96
CA GLY A 234 -4.11 15.22 -0.08
C GLY A 234 -3.04 14.34 0.57
N LEU A 235 -2.05 13.87 -0.20
CA LEU A 235 -0.87 13.17 0.32
C LEU A 235 -0.09 14.03 1.30
N GLY A 236 0.14 15.31 0.97
CA GLY A 236 0.84 16.27 1.83
C GLY A 236 0.11 16.48 3.16
N VAL A 237 -1.20 16.70 3.13
CA VAL A 237 -2.05 16.86 4.33
C VAL A 237 -2.05 15.58 5.16
N LEU A 238 -2.16 14.40 4.53
CA LEU A 238 -2.11 13.12 5.22
C LEU A 238 -0.73 12.88 5.87
N ALA A 239 0.36 13.25 5.21
CA ALA A 239 1.70 13.15 5.76
C ALA A 239 1.95 14.14 6.91
N LEU A 240 1.28 15.29 6.91
CA LEU A 240 1.39 16.33 7.94
C LEU A 240 0.46 16.09 9.14
N LEU A 241 -0.64 15.35 8.97
CA LEU A 241 -1.59 15.00 10.04
C LEU A 241 -0.92 14.43 11.31
N PRO A 242 0.01 13.46 11.22
CA PRO A 242 0.73 12.93 12.38
C PRO A 242 1.70 13.94 13.04
N VAL A 243 2.22 14.91 12.28
CA VAL A 243 3.11 15.97 12.79
C VAL A 243 2.28 17.04 13.51
N ALA A 244 1.17 17.47 12.90
CA ALA A 244 0.23 18.39 13.49
C ALA A 244 -0.37 17.83 14.79
N TRP A 245 -0.77 16.55 14.79
CA TRP A 245 -1.29 15.88 15.98
C TRP A 245 -0.28 15.84 17.13
N ARG A 246 1.00 15.53 16.83
CA ARG A 246 2.08 15.54 17.84
C ARG A 246 2.32 16.94 18.39
N ARG A 247 2.29 17.97 17.55
CA ARG A 247 2.46 19.36 17.97
C ARG A 247 1.29 19.85 18.84
N TRP A 248 0.08 19.36 18.59
CA TRP A 248 -1.11 19.70 19.37
C TRP A 248 -1.15 19.00 20.74
N ARG A 249 -0.70 17.74 20.82
CA ARG A 249 -0.58 17.00 22.09
C ARG A 249 0.69 17.32 22.89
N GLY A 250 1.70 17.94 22.28
CA GLY A 250 2.96 18.32 22.91
C GLY A 250 2.94 19.66 23.66
N ARG A 251 1.78 20.31 23.85
CA ARG A 251 1.67 21.46 24.75
C ARG A 251 1.70 20.95 26.20
N PRO A 252 2.71 21.31 27.01
CA PRO A 252 2.71 20.97 28.43
C PRO A 252 1.51 21.66 29.09
N ARG A 253 0.74 20.91 29.87
CA ARG A 253 -0.02 21.47 30.99
C ARG A 253 0.91 21.60 32.18
#